data_AF-A0A382AFV2-F1
#
_entry.id   AF-A0A382AFV2-F1
#
_cell.length_a   1.000
_cell.length_b   1.000
_cell.length_c   1.000
_cell.angle_alpha   90.00
_cell.angle_beta   90.00
_cell.angle_gamma   90.00
#
_symmetry.space_group_name_H-M   'P 1'
#
loop_
_entity.id
_entity.type
_entity.pdbx_description
1 polymer ?
#
loop_
_entity_poly.entity_id
_entity_poly.type
_entity_poly.pdbx_seq_one_letter_code
_entity_poly.pdbx_strand_id
1 'polypeptide(L)'
;VKKVFVNGYGSIGSRVAKFIKDDPDIQIIGVGKYSPDEKVQSAIDNGFSVFVPKNKIDDFKKYKIAGSIESAMDDCDLVIDASPSGQGYLNKKNIYESKDVMVIYQGGETVFGDNAVSDLLFNSRANYVDAFGKKHVMQGSCNVTGMGRVLSPLREKYSQSLERIDVTLVRRSADLEQTDKEVIDTIEMAEKPHHGDDVKSYLGKDAPLFVRAIKIPTRQMH
;
A
#
# COMPACT_ATOMS: atom_id res chain seq x y z
N VAL A 1 2.23 0.62 24.00
CA VAL A 1 1.22 0.30 22.97
C VAL A 1 1.08 1.49 22.04
N LYS A 2 1.18 1.28 20.73
CA LYS A 2 1.01 2.29 19.66
C LYS A 2 -0.41 2.23 19.12
N LYS A 3 -1.07 3.38 19.03
CA LYS A 3 -2.43 3.50 18.48
C LYS A 3 -2.36 3.55 16.95
N VAL A 4 -2.88 2.52 16.29
CA VAL A 4 -2.81 2.35 14.84
C VAL A 4 -4.20 2.47 14.22
N PHE A 5 -4.32 3.26 13.16
CA PHE A 5 -5.52 3.33 12.33
C PHE A 5 -5.24 2.74 10.95
N VAL A 6 -6.08 1.79 10.50
CA VAL A 6 -5.95 1.21 9.16
C VAL A 6 -6.94 1.87 8.22
N ASN A 7 -6.51 2.87 7.46
CA ASN A 7 -7.40 3.59 6.56
C ASN A 7 -7.58 2.85 5.24
N GLY A 8 -8.74 2.22 5.04
CA GLY A 8 -9.06 1.44 3.83
C GLY A 8 -9.16 -0.06 4.12
N TYR A 9 -10.32 -0.51 4.60
CA TYR A 9 -10.62 -1.93 4.86
C TYR A 9 -10.97 -2.69 3.55
N GLY A 10 -10.02 -2.70 2.62
CA GLY A 10 -10.06 -3.44 1.36
C GLY A 10 -9.23 -4.73 1.43
N SER A 11 -8.73 -5.19 0.28
CA SER A 11 -7.92 -6.42 0.19
C SER A 11 -6.66 -6.35 1.05
N ILE A 12 -5.90 -5.25 1.00
CA ILE A 12 -4.69 -5.09 1.81
C ILE A 12 -5.03 -4.73 3.26
N GLY A 13 -5.80 -3.67 3.49
CA GLY A 13 -6.06 -3.19 4.84
C GLY A 13 -6.77 -4.19 5.74
N SER A 14 -7.70 -5.02 5.23
CA SER A 14 -8.33 -6.06 6.06
C SER A 14 -7.35 -7.16 6.49
N ARG A 15 -6.40 -7.54 5.64
CA ARG A 15 -5.34 -8.50 5.97
C ARG A 15 -4.39 -7.92 7.00
N VAL A 16 -3.97 -6.67 6.83
CA VAL A 16 -3.08 -5.98 7.76
C VAL A 16 -3.76 -5.81 9.12
N ALA A 17 -5.00 -5.31 9.15
CA ALA A 17 -5.75 -5.12 10.39
C ALA A 17 -5.93 -6.43 11.15
N LYS A 18 -6.23 -7.54 10.46
CA LYS A 18 -6.32 -8.86 11.10
C LYS A 18 -4.97 -9.37 11.59
N PHE A 19 -3.90 -9.16 10.81
CA PHE A 19 -2.56 -9.63 11.16
C PHE A 19 -2.00 -8.95 12.42
N ILE A 20 -2.22 -7.65 12.57
CA ILE A 20 -1.68 -6.87 13.72
C ILE A 20 -2.67 -6.74 14.88
N LYS A 21 -3.87 -7.35 14.79
CA LYS A 21 -4.94 -7.19 15.79
C LYS A 21 -4.52 -7.67 17.18
N ASP A 22 -3.79 -8.78 17.22
CA ASP A 22 -3.42 -9.48 18.46
C ASP A 22 -1.97 -9.19 18.88
N ASP A 23 -1.33 -8.20 18.26
CA ASP A 23 0.03 -7.79 18.59
C ASP A 23 0.03 -6.97 19.91
N PRO A 24 0.81 -7.36 20.93
CA PRO A 24 0.77 -6.72 22.25
C PRO A 24 1.27 -5.27 22.25
N ASP A 25 2.03 -4.85 21.24
CA ASP A 25 2.56 -3.50 21.13
C ASP A 25 1.65 -2.57 20.31
N ILE A 26 0.59 -3.11 19.68
CA ILE A 26 -0.30 -2.38 18.78
C ILE A 26 -1.74 -2.39 19.33
N GLN A 27 -2.37 -1.21 19.32
CA GLN A 27 -3.80 -1.06 19.52
C GLN A 27 -4.42 -0.52 18.24
N ILE A 28 -5.23 -1.33 17.55
CA ILE A 28 -6.01 -0.85 16.42
C ILE A 28 -7.18 -0.01 16.95
N ILE A 29 -7.15 1.29 16.70
CA ILE A 29 -8.22 2.21 17.14
C ILE A 29 -9.43 2.20 16.19
N GLY A 30 -9.24 1.76 14.95
CA GLY A 30 -10.31 1.62 13.96
C GLY A 30 -9.82 1.34 12.56
N VAL A 31 -10.78 1.16 11.66
CA VAL A 31 -10.55 0.95 10.24
C VAL A 31 -11.39 1.91 9.40
N GLY A 32 -10.83 2.41 8.30
CA GLY A 32 -11.51 3.31 7.37
C GLY A 32 -12.28 2.56 6.27
N LYS A 33 -13.49 3.02 5.92
CA LYS A 33 -14.26 2.52 4.76
C LYS A 33 -14.79 3.66 3.90
N TYR A 34 -14.65 3.51 2.58
CA TYR A 34 -15.03 4.53 1.58
C TYR A 34 -16.32 4.22 0.82
N SER A 35 -16.78 2.96 0.88
CA SER A 35 -18.00 2.47 0.22
C SER A 35 -18.89 1.67 1.20
N PRO A 36 -20.22 1.85 1.16
CA PRO A 36 -21.19 1.20 2.06
C PRO A 36 -21.53 -0.23 1.62
N ASP A 37 -20.52 -1.04 1.33
CA ASP A 37 -20.64 -2.45 0.91
C ASP A 37 -20.61 -3.45 2.09
N GLU A 38 -20.82 -4.74 1.82
CA GLU A 38 -20.85 -5.82 2.82
C GLU A 38 -19.57 -5.93 3.67
N LYS A 39 -18.42 -5.44 3.19
CA LYS A 39 -17.17 -5.43 3.98
C LYS A 39 -17.23 -4.46 5.15
N VAL A 40 -18.21 -3.55 5.19
CA VAL A 40 -18.48 -2.73 6.40
C VAL A 40 -18.92 -3.63 7.54
N GLN A 41 -19.94 -4.47 7.30
CA GLN A 41 -20.42 -5.41 8.31
C GLN A 41 -19.34 -6.42 8.68
N SER A 42 -18.59 -6.92 7.68
CA SER A 42 -17.44 -7.80 7.94
C SER A 42 -16.42 -7.16 8.90
N ALA A 43 -16.10 -5.88 8.76
CA ALA A 43 -15.19 -5.21 9.69
C ALA A 43 -15.73 -5.18 11.13
N ILE A 44 -17.02 -4.87 11.28
CA ILE A 44 -17.72 -4.84 12.58
C ILE A 44 -17.74 -6.23 13.20
N ASP A 45 -18.07 -7.28 12.43
CA ASP A 45 -18.10 -8.67 12.90
C ASP A 45 -16.72 -9.17 13.32
N ASN A 46 -15.65 -8.64 12.71
CA ASN A 46 -14.27 -8.89 13.11
C ASN A 46 -13.83 -8.03 14.32
N GLY A 47 -14.74 -7.26 14.93
CA GLY A 47 -14.49 -6.47 16.14
C GLY A 47 -13.79 -5.14 15.92
N PHE A 48 -13.80 -4.60 14.70
CA PHE A 48 -13.20 -3.30 14.40
C PHE A 48 -14.22 -2.17 14.46
N SER A 49 -13.84 -1.04 15.07
CA SER A 49 -14.56 0.22 14.94
C SER A 49 -14.42 0.76 13.51
N VAL A 50 -15.54 1.00 12.82
CA VAL A 50 -15.54 1.47 11.43
C VAL A 50 -15.71 2.98 11.36
N PHE A 51 -14.80 3.64 10.65
CA PHE A 51 -14.84 5.08 10.39
C PHE A 51 -14.98 5.34 8.89
N VAL A 52 -15.65 6.44 8.52
CA VAL A 52 -15.95 6.78 7.13
C VAL A 52 -15.60 8.23 6.82
N PRO A 53 -15.43 8.65 5.56
CA PRO A 53 -15.23 10.06 5.22
C PRO A 53 -16.37 10.93 5.77
N LYS A 54 -16.07 12.10 6.34
CA LYS A 54 -17.07 12.96 6.97
C LYS A 54 -18.24 13.31 6.04
N ASN A 55 -17.96 13.52 4.76
CA ASN A 55 -18.96 13.83 3.73
C ASN A 55 -19.77 12.63 3.23
N LYS A 56 -19.47 11.41 3.70
CA LYS A 56 -20.17 10.17 3.33
C LYS A 56 -20.90 9.50 4.48
N ILE A 57 -20.92 10.11 5.68
CA ILE A 57 -21.56 9.53 6.87
C ILE A 57 -23.01 9.09 6.58
N ASP A 58 -23.76 9.90 5.83
CA ASP A 58 -25.15 9.60 5.49
C ASP A 58 -25.32 8.35 4.63
N ASP A 59 -24.33 8.01 3.78
CA ASP A 59 -24.36 6.81 2.93
C ASP A 59 -24.27 5.52 3.76
N PHE A 60 -23.75 5.60 4.99
CA PHE A 60 -23.49 4.47 5.88
C PHE A 60 -24.52 4.31 7.00
N LYS A 61 -25.65 5.02 6.96
CA LYS A 61 -26.73 4.98 8.00
C LYS A 61 -27.20 3.57 8.38
N LYS A 62 -27.06 2.59 7.49
CA LYS A 62 -27.42 1.18 7.73
C LYS A 62 -26.43 0.42 8.63
N TYR A 63 -25.25 0.99 8.89
CA TYR A 63 -24.17 0.34 9.63
C TYR A 63 -23.86 1.10 10.92
N LYS A 64 -23.39 0.38 11.94
CA LYS A 64 -22.92 0.98 13.20
C LYS A 64 -21.50 1.53 13.02
N ILE A 65 -21.39 2.72 12.44
CA ILE A 65 -20.11 3.43 12.32
C ILE A 65 -19.73 4.13 13.64
N ALA A 66 -18.44 4.29 13.88
CA ALA A 66 -17.88 4.91 15.08
C ALA A 66 -17.66 6.43 14.93
N GLY A 67 -17.53 6.93 13.70
CA GLY A 67 -17.28 8.35 13.44
C GLY A 67 -16.68 8.59 12.06
N SER A 68 -16.03 9.75 11.91
CA SER A 68 -15.34 10.11 10.67
C SER A 68 -13.86 9.74 10.69
N ILE A 69 -13.26 9.46 9.54
CA ILE A 69 -11.81 9.17 9.44
C ILE A 69 -10.99 10.32 10.05
N GLU A 70 -11.41 11.56 9.83
CA GLU A 70 -10.76 12.77 10.35
C GLU A 70 -10.77 12.81 11.88
N SER A 71 -11.87 12.38 12.52
CA SER A 71 -11.95 12.31 13.99
C SER A 71 -11.08 11.20 14.60
N ALA A 72 -10.77 10.14 13.84
CA ALA A 72 -9.90 9.07 14.33
C ALA A 72 -8.43 9.50 14.46
N MET A 73 -8.03 10.57 13.76
CA MET A 73 -6.64 11.02 13.74
C MET A 73 -6.19 11.69 15.04
N ASP A 74 -7.12 12.24 15.81
CA ASP A 74 -6.81 12.94 17.07
C ASP A 74 -6.19 12.00 18.13
N ASP A 75 -6.45 10.70 17.98
CA ASP A 75 -5.98 9.63 18.87
C ASP A 75 -5.02 8.66 18.15
N CYS A 76 -4.51 8.99 16.96
CA CYS A 76 -3.73 8.07 16.14
C CYS A 76 -2.22 8.36 16.19
N ASP A 77 -1.39 7.36 16.51
CA ASP A 77 0.07 7.48 16.40
C ASP A 77 0.57 7.18 14.98
N LEU A 78 -0.06 6.20 14.32
CA LEU A 78 0.35 5.69 13.02
C LEU A 78 -0.86 5.28 12.17
N VAL A 79 -0.91 5.80 10.96
CA VAL A 79 -1.88 5.39 9.95
C VAL A 79 -1.23 4.39 9.00
N ILE A 80 -1.87 3.25 8.80
CA ILE A 80 -1.60 2.38 7.64
C ILE A 80 -2.64 2.74 6.59
N ASP A 81 -2.23 3.56 5.61
CA ASP A 81 -3.10 3.96 4.51
C ASP A 81 -3.08 2.86 3.45
N ALA A 82 -4.21 2.14 3.37
CA ALA A 82 -4.55 1.14 2.37
C ALA A 82 -5.80 1.56 1.59
N SER A 83 -5.99 2.89 1.42
CA SER A 83 -7.06 3.46 0.63
C SER A 83 -6.84 3.19 -0.88
N PRO A 84 -7.85 3.42 -1.73
CA PRO A 84 -7.68 3.25 -3.18
C PRO A 84 -6.51 4.06 -3.74
N SER A 85 -5.90 3.59 -4.83
CA SER A 85 -4.76 4.26 -5.47
C SER A 85 -5.06 5.73 -5.80
N GLY A 86 -4.12 6.62 -5.43
CA GLY A 86 -4.22 8.08 -5.57
C GLY A 86 -4.91 8.76 -4.39
N GLN A 87 -5.68 8.02 -3.58
CA GLN A 87 -6.36 8.57 -2.41
C GLN A 87 -5.37 8.81 -1.26
N GLY A 88 -4.26 8.08 -1.18
CA GLY A 88 -3.24 8.27 -0.15
C GLY A 88 -2.64 9.68 -0.18
N TYR A 89 -2.33 10.20 -1.38
CA TYR A 89 -1.89 11.59 -1.55
C TYR A 89 -2.95 12.61 -1.11
N LEU A 90 -4.21 12.40 -1.46
CA LEU A 90 -5.30 13.29 -1.03
C LEU A 90 -5.49 13.26 0.49
N ASN A 91 -5.43 12.08 1.11
CA ASN A 91 -5.51 11.94 2.56
C ASN A 91 -4.32 12.61 3.24
N LYS A 92 -3.11 12.50 2.68
CA LYS A 92 -1.91 13.20 3.17
C LYS A 92 -2.16 14.71 3.28
N LYS A 93 -2.61 15.32 2.18
CA LYS A 93 -2.81 16.78 2.10
C LYS A 93 -3.97 17.28 2.94
N ASN A 94 -5.07 16.55 2.96
CA ASN A 94 -6.31 17.03 3.57
C ASN A 94 -6.46 16.62 5.04
N ILE A 95 -5.70 15.62 5.49
CA ILE A 95 -5.90 15.00 6.80
C ILE A 95 -4.55 14.89 7.54
N TYR A 96 -3.64 14.06 7.04
CA TYR A 96 -2.50 13.60 7.84
C TYR A 96 -1.47 14.69 8.16
N GLU A 97 -1.11 15.54 7.18
CA GLU A 97 -0.11 16.60 7.38
C GLU A 97 -0.53 17.58 8.49
N SER A 98 -1.84 17.89 8.57
CA SER A 98 -2.38 18.80 9.60
C SER A 98 -2.44 18.21 11.01
N LYS A 99 -2.37 16.87 11.12
CA LYS A 99 -2.53 16.11 12.37
C LYS A 99 -1.20 15.57 12.91
N ASP A 100 -0.12 15.79 12.17
CA ASP A 100 1.24 15.33 12.50
C ASP A 100 1.37 13.82 12.80
N VAL A 101 0.52 13.01 12.17
CA VAL A 101 0.50 11.55 12.34
C VAL A 101 1.53 10.87 11.43
N MET A 102 2.12 9.78 11.88
CA MET A 102 2.96 8.95 11.00
C MET A 102 2.08 8.16 10.03
N VAL A 103 2.58 7.88 8.81
CA VAL A 103 1.81 7.21 7.77
C VAL A 103 2.65 6.23 6.96
N ILE A 104 2.12 5.02 6.77
CA ILE A 104 2.60 4.02 5.80
C ILE A 104 1.60 3.96 4.64
N TYR A 105 2.04 4.35 3.45
CA TYR A 105 1.27 4.27 2.20
C TYR A 105 1.54 2.95 1.47
N GLN A 106 0.59 2.48 0.64
CA GLN A 106 0.81 1.30 -0.21
C GLN A 106 1.41 1.65 -1.57
N GLY A 107 1.85 0.62 -2.29
CA GLY A 107 2.45 0.72 -3.62
C GLY A 107 1.55 1.19 -4.76
N GLY A 108 0.34 1.67 -4.46
CA GLY A 108 -0.55 2.34 -5.41
C GLY A 108 -0.37 3.86 -5.45
N GLU A 109 0.49 4.41 -4.59
CA GLU A 109 0.90 5.81 -4.58
C GLU A 109 2.22 6.01 -5.34
N THR A 110 2.84 7.18 -5.23
CA THR A 110 4.15 7.48 -5.82
C THR A 110 5.07 8.20 -4.82
N VAL A 111 6.39 8.00 -4.95
CA VAL A 111 7.42 8.82 -4.28
C VAL A 111 8.05 9.86 -5.21
N PHE A 112 7.55 9.95 -6.44
CA PHE A 112 8.09 10.80 -7.50
C PHE A 112 7.10 11.90 -7.89
N GLY A 113 7.64 13.06 -8.24
CA GLY A 113 6.89 14.22 -8.74
C GLY A 113 6.06 14.93 -7.67
N ASP A 114 5.16 15.80 -8.11
CA ASP A 114 4.39 16.69 -7.22
C ASP A 114 3.39 15.95 -6.34
N ASN A 115 2.98 14.75 -6.75
CA ASN A 115 2.04 13.90 -6.01
C ASN A 115 2.73 12.89 -5.07
N ALA A 116 4.00 13.13 -4.72
CA ALA A 116 4.76 12.22 -3.87
C ALA A 116 4.18 12.14 -2.44
N VAL A 117 3.84 10.93 -2.00
CA VAL A 117 3.34 10.68 -0.64
C VAL A 117 4.47 10.59 0.39
N SER A 118 5.67 10.23 -0.05
CA SER A 118 6.87 10.12 0.78
C SER A 118 8.10 10.37 -0.08
N ASP A 119 9.23 10.69 0.55
CA ASP A 119 10.56 10.71 -0.06
C ASP A 119 11.24 9.32 0.00
N LEU A 120 10.59 8.33 0.63
CA LEU A 120 11.11 6.98 0.81
C LEU A 120 10.14 5.93 0.28
N LEU A 121 10.58 5.22 -0.77
CA LEU A 121 9.99 3.95 -1.17
C LEU A 121 10.71 2.84 -0.42
N PHE A 122 9.97 2.17 0.45
CA PHE A 122 10.48 1.18 1.38
C PHE A 122 10.41 -0.24 0.84
N ASN A 123 11.49 -0.97 1.07
CA ASN A 123 11.61 -2.41 0.94
C ASN A 123 12.42 -2.94 2.14
N SER A 124 11.79 -3.79 2.95
CA SER A 124 12.42 -4.29 4.19
C SER A 124 13.74 -5.03 3.98
N ARG A 125 14.00 -5.61 2.80
CA ARG A 125 15.28 -6.27 2.51
C ARG A 125 16.35 -5.31 2.00
N ALA A 126 15.96 -4.19 1.42
CA ALA A 126 16.88 -3.28 0.75
C ALA A 126 17.29 -2.06 1.60
N ASN A 127 16.33 -1.46 2.30
CA ASN A 127 16.52 -0.13 2.92
C ASN A 127 15.76 0.02 4.25
N TYR A 128 15.74 -1.03 5.08
CA TYR A 128 15.05 -1.00 6.37
C TYR A 128 15.49 0.17 7.26
N VAL A 129 16.80 0.44 7.28
CA VAL A 129 17.42 1.47 8.14
C VAL A 129 16.96 2.88 7.76
N ASP A 130 16.64 3.09 6.47
CA ASP A 130 16.27 4.42 5.96
C ASP A 130 14.87 4.87 6.43
N ALA A 131 14.06 3.94 6.93
CA ALA A 131 12.73 4.24 7.47
C ALA A 131 12.78 4.86 8.88
N PHE A 132 13.89 4.70 9.62
CA PHE A 132 13.99 5.28 10.95
C PHE A 132 13.96 6.81 10.90
N GLY A 133 13.13 7.41 11.76
CA GLY A 133 12.94 8.86 11.81
C GLY A 133 12.05 9.45 10.71
N LYS A 134 11.52 8.64 9.79
CA LYS A 134 10.57 9.09 8.77
C LYS A 134 9.15 9.09 9.32
N LYS A 135 8.43 10.20 9.11
CA LYS A 135 6.98 10.27 9.42
C LYS A 135 6.12 9.62 8.35
N HIS A 136 6.50 9.78 7.08
CA HIS A 136 5.76 9.28 5.93
C HIS A 136 6.63 8.31 5.15
N VAL A 137 6.16 7.08 4.94
CA VAL A 137 6.89 6.03 4.22
C VAL A 137 5.94 5.37 3.22
N MET A 138 6.41 5.08 2.02
CA MET A 138 5.63 4.31 1.04
C MET A 138 6.16 2.89 0.93
N GLN A 139 5.34 1.89 1.26
CA GLN A 139 5.65 0.49 0.99
C GLN A 139 5.62 0.24 -0.52
N GLY A 140 6.70 -0.32 -1.08
CA GLY A 140 6.74 -0.71 -2.49
C GLY A 140 5.62 -1.69 -2.86
N SER A 141 5.17 -1.65 -4.12
CA SER A 141 4.12 -2.56 -4.63
C SER A 141 4.52 -4.04 -4.51
N CYS A 142 3.59 -4.98 -4.75
CA CYS A 142 3.85 -6.42 -4.68
C CYS A 142 5.08 -6.86 -5.51
N ASN A 143 5.14 -6.45 -6.78
CA ASN A 143 6.25 -6.77 -7.68
C ASN A 143 7.56 -6.06 -7.28
N VAL A 144 7.46 -4.79 -6.88
CA VAL A 144 8.63 -4.03 -6.41
C VAL A 144 9.19 -4.63 -5.13
N THR A 145 8.33 -5.08 -4.23
CA THR A 145 8.74 -5.75 -2.99
C THR A 145 9.42 -7.09 -3.29
N GLY A 146 8.82 -7.90 -4.16
CA GLY A 146 9.36 -9.18 -4.60
C GLY A 146 10.73 -9.03 -5.26
N MET A 147 10.87 -8.09 -6.20
CA MET A 147 12.15 -7.78 -6.83
C MET A 147 13.19 -7.35 -5.81
N GLY A 148 12.89 -6.45 -4.88
CA GLY A 148 13.89 -6.06 -3.88
C GLY A 148 14.33 -7.21 -2.98
N ARG A 149 13.45 -8.18 -2.67
CA ARG A 149 13.84 -9.38 -1.91
C ARG A 149 14.80 -10.30 -2.67
N VAL A 150 14.64 -10.41 -3.99
CA VAL A 150 15.49 -11.26 -4.84
C VAL A 150 16.77 -10.53 -5.28
N LEU A 151 16.65 -9.29 -5.73
CA LEU A 151 17.74 -8.54 -6.35
C LEU A 151 18.72 -7.96 -5.34
N SER A 152 18.28 -7.55 -4.14
CA SER A 152 19.17 -6.98 -3.13
C SER A 152 20.31 -7.95 -2.73
N PRO A 153 20.05 -9.23 -2.35
CA PRO A 153 21.14 -10.14 -2.01
C PRO A 153 22.05 -10.47 -3.20
N LEU A 154 21.51 -10.52 -4.42
CA LEU A 154 22.31 -10.73 -5.63
C LEU A 154 23.25 -9.54 -5.88
N ARG A 155 22.74 -8.31 -5.73
CA ARG A 155 23.53 -7.09 -5.87
C ARG A 155 24.60 -7.00 -4.79
N GLU A 156 24.28 -7.30 -3.54
CA GLU A 156 25.26 -7.33 -2.44
C GLU A 156 26.42 -8.30 -2.74
N LYS A 157 26.08 -9.51 -3.18
CA LYS A 157 27.08 -10.57 -3.40
C LYS A 157 27.90 -10.39 -4.68
N TYR A 158 27.29 -9.89 -5.76
CA TYR A 158 27.88 -9.87 -7.10
C TYR A 158 28.09 -8.46 -7.66
N SER A 159 28.06 -7.41 -6.82
CA SER A 159 28.16 -6.01 -7.26
C SER A 159 29.30 -5.70 -8.23
N GLN A 160 30.44 -6.39 -8.11
CA GLN A 160 31.63 -6.16 -8.94
C GLN A 160 31.55 -6.82 -10.34
N SER A 161 30.66 -7.80 -10.53
CA SER A 161 30.55 -8.57 -11.78
C SER A 161 29.14 -8.53 -12.38
N LEU A 162 28.19 -7.86 -11.73
CA LEU A 162 26.81 -7.79 -12.16
C LEU A 162 26.66 -6.72 -13.25
N GLU A 163 26.69 -7.15 -14.50
CA GLU A 163 26.61 -6.25 -15.65
C GLU A 163 25.18 -5.86 -16.01
N ARG A 164 24.21 -6.77 -15.81
CA ARG A 164 22.83 -6.60 -16.29
C ARG A 164 21.84 -7.49 -15.54
N ILE A 165 20.65 -6.95 -15.29
CA ILE A 165 19.48 -7.66 -14.76
C ILE A 165 18.29 -7.38 -15.70
N ASP A 166 17.79 -8.41 -16.37
CA ASP A 166 16.54 -8.33 -17.14
C ASP A 166 15.41 -9.02 -16.37
N VAL A 167 14.31 -8.31 -16.14
CA VAL A 167 13.12 -8.83 -15.46
C VAL A 167 11.92 -8.72 -16.37
N THR A 168 11.20 -9.83 -16.57
CA THR A 168 9.88 -9.83 -17.20
C THR A 168 8.83 -10.16 -16.13
N LEU A 169 8.00 -9.18 -15.80
CA LEU A 169 6.88 -9.34 -14.86
C LEU A 169 5.66 -9.89 -15.60
N VAL A 170 5.13 -11.05 -15.18
CA VAL A 170 3.97 -11.71 -15.80
C VAL A 170 2.74 -11.53 -14.91
N ARG A 171 2.10 -10.37 -15.00
CA ARG A 171 1.16 -9.93 -13.98
C ARG A 171 -0.24 -10.53 -14.20
N ARG A 172 -0.87 -10.98 -13.11
CA ARG A 172 -2.34 -11.14 -13.05
C ARG A 172 -3.12 -9.89 -13.49
N SER A 173 -4.30 -10.11 -14.06
CA SER A 173 -5.19 -9.06 -14.56
C SER A 173 -6.04 -8.41 -13.47
N ALA A 174 -6.57 -9.22 -12.55
CA ALA A 174 -7.41 -8.81 -11.43
C ALA A 174 -7.16 -9.70 -10.21
N ASP A 175 -7.56 -9.27 -9.01
CA ASP A 175 -7.55 -10.11 -7.80
C ASP A 175 -8.72 -11.09 -7.82
N LEU A 176 -8.62 -12.21 -7.09
CA LEU A 176 -9.75 -13.12 -6.87
C LEU A 176 -10.96 -12.42 -6.21
N GLU A 177 -10.69 -11.40 -5.38
CA GLU A 177 -11.71 -10.64 -4.65
C GLU A 177 -12.35 -9.51 -5.47
N GLN A 178 -11.79 -9.18 -6.65
CA GLN A 178 -12.30 -8.15 -7.55
C GLN A 178 -13.28 -8.78 -8.55
N THR A 179 -14.45 -9.20 -8.06
CA THR A 179 -15.49 -9.89 -8.87
C THR A 179 -16.16 -8.97 -9.89
N ASP A 180 -16.02 -7.66 -9.73
CA ASP A 180 -16.50 -6.60 -10.61
C ASP A 180 -15.56 -6.32 -11.80
N LYS A 181 -14.34 -6.88 -11.78
CA LYS A 181 -13.35 -6.69 -12.86
C LYS A 181 -13.36 -7.84 -13.84
N GLU A 182 -13.42 -7.49 -15.12
CA GLU A 182 -13.26 -8.45 -16.21
C GLU A 182 -11.80 -8.94 -16.28
N VAL A 183 -11.66 -10.24 -16.51
CA VAL A 183 -10.37 -10.84 -16.84
C VAL A 183 -10.16 -10.59 -18.33
N ILE A 184 -9.06 -9.93 -18.67
CA ILE A 184 -8.66 -9.75 -20.08
C ILE A 184 -8.56 -11.10 -20.78
N ASP A 185 -8.94 -11.17 -22.05
CA ASP A 185 -8.76 -12.35 -22.92
C ASP A 185 -7.58 -12.15 -23.89
N THR A 186 -6.53 -11.48 -23.40
CA THR A 186 -5.34 -11.18 -24.20
C THR A 186 -4.12 -10.95 -23.32
N ILE A 187 -2.95 -10.76 -23.95
CA ILE A 187 -1.72 -10.32 -23.31
C ILE A 187 -1.54 -8.84 -23.59
N GLU A 188 -1.47 -8.04 -22.54
CA GLU A 188 -1.21 -6.59 -22.65
C GLU A 188 0.22 -6.29 -22.22
N MET A 189 0.98 -5.57 -23.05
CA MET A 189 2.32 -5.11 -22.70
C MET A 189 2.26 -3.68 -22.16
N ALA A 190 2.91 -3.44 -21.02
CA ALA A 190 3.19 -2.08 -20.56
C ALA A 190 4.54 -1.64 -21.13
N GLU A 191 4.54 -0.68 -22.06
CA GLU A 191 5.76 -0.18 -22.71
C GLU A 191 6.73 0.47 -21.72
N LYS A 192 6.21 1.16 -20.71
CA LYS A 192 7.00 1.88 -19.69
C LYS A 192 6.52 1.50 -18.28
N PRO A 193 6.88 0.31 -17.77
CA PRO A 193 6.44 -0.11 -16.46
C PRO A 193 7.19 0.66 -15.36
N HIS A 194 6.44 1.33 -14.47
CA HIS A 194 7.00 2.08 -13.33
C HIS A 194 7.90 1.25 -12.41
N HIS A 195 7.70 -0.07 -12.37
CA HIS A 195 8.42 -1.00 -11.49
C HIS A 195 9.95 -0.87 -11.55
N GLY A 196 10.51 -0.55 -12.72
CA GLY A 196 11.96 -0.37 -12.87
C GLY A 196 12.47 0.84 -12.09
N ASP A 197 11.78 1.98 -12.22
CA ASP A 197 12.12 3.22 -11.51
C ASP A 197 11.91 3.07 -10.00
N ASP A 198 10.81 2.41 -9.61
CA ASP A 198 10.53 2.10 -8.20
C ASP A 198 11.62 1.25 -7.57
N VAL A 199 12.11 0.20 -8.24
CA VAL A 199 13.20 -0.63 -7.71
C VAL A 199 14.51 0.14 -7.66
N LYS A 200 14.80 0.95 -8.69
CA LYS A 200 15.99 1.81 -8.73
C LYS A 200 16.01 2.86 -7.61
N SER A 201 14.86 3.21 -7.02
CA SER A 201 14.82 4.11 -5.87
C SER A 201 15.64 3.59 -4.68
N TYR A 202 15.69 2.27 -4.45
CA TYR A 202 16.48 1.65 -3.37
C TYR A 202 17.66 0.81 -3.88
N LEU A 203 17.69 0.43 -5.17
CA LEU A 203 18.87 -0.17 -5.80
C LEU A 203 19.83 0.88 -6.40
N GLY A 204 19.54 2.16 -6.31
CA GLY A 204 20.33 3.21 -6.94
C GLY A 204 19.96 3.41 -8.42
N LYS A 205 19.99 4.67 -8.85
CA LYS A 205 19.55 5.11 -10.19
C LYS A 205 20.30 4.43 -11.33
N ASP A 206 21.58 4.13 -11.10
CA ASP A 206 22.48 3.52 -12.10
C ASP A 206 22.46 1.99 -12.05
N ALA A 207 21.58 1.36 -11.27
CA ALA A 207 21.45 -0.09 -11.28
C ALA A 207 21.14 -0.59 -12.71
N PRO A 208 21.84 -1.64 -13.21
CA PRO A 208 21.69 -2.13 -14.57
C PRO A 208 20.44 -3.01 -14.72
N LEU A 209 19.29 -2.48 -14.28
CA LEU A 209 18.00 -3.13 -14.23
C LEU A 209 17.12 -2.69 -15.39
N PHE A 210 16.64 -3.68 -16.15
CA PHE A 210 15.73 -3.52 -17.27
C PHE A 210 14.46 -4.32 -16.98
N VAL A 211 13.33 -3.64 -16.88
CA VAL A 211 12.05 -4.27 -16.52
C VAL A 211 11.08 -4.16 -17.69
N ARG A 212 10.48 -5.29 -18.03
CA ARG A 212 9.31 -5.41 -18.89
C ARG A 212 8.15 -5.93 -18.06
N ALA A 213 6.93 -5.49 -18.35
CA ALA A 213 5.76 -6.03 -17.69
C ALA A 213 4.69 -6.36 -18.72
N ILE A 214 4.14 -7.55 -18.60
CA ILE A 214 2.97 -7.99 -19.32
C ILE A 214 1.84 -8.30 -18.32
N LYS A 215 0.60 -8.15 -18.75
CA LYS A 215 -0.57 -8.60 -18.01
C LYS A 215 -1.22 -9.74 -18.78
N ILE A 216 -1.62 -10.79 -18.07
CA ILE A 216 -2.20 -12.01 -18.66
C ILE A 216 -3.54 -12.39 -18.00
N PRO A 217 -4.33 -13.30 -18.61
CA PRO A 217 -5.63 -13.78 -18.10
C PRO A 217 -5.55 -14.67 -16.84
N THR A 218 -4.90 -14.21 -15.77
CA THR A 218 -4.85 -14.92 -14.48
C THR A 218 -5.23 -14.01 -13.32
N ARG A 219 -5.66 -14.61 -12.21
CA ARG A 219 -6.07 -13.91 -10.97
C ARG A 219 -5.28 -14.31 -9.73
N GLN A 220 -4.41 -15.33 -9.83
CA GLN A 220 -3.76 -15.92 -8.67
C GLN A 220 -2.50 -15.15 -8.26
N MET A 221 -1.50 -15.08 -9.15
CA MET A 221 -0.17 -14.52 -8.85
C MET A 221 0.40 -13.76 -10.05
N HIS A 222 1.50 -13.03 -9.81
CA HIS A 222 2.35 -12.43 -10.85
C HIS A 222 3.52 -13.36 -11.21
#